data_AF-A0A8X7BH45-F1
#
_entry.id   AF-A0A8X7BH45-F1
#
_cell.length_a   1.000
_cell.length_b   1.000
_cell.length_c   1.000
_cell.angle_alpha   90.00
_cell.angle_beta   90.00
_cell.angle_gamma   90.00
#
_symmetry.space_group_name_H-M   'P 1'
#
loop_
_entity.id
_entity.type
_entity.pdbx_description
1 polymer ?
#
loop_
_entity_poly.entity_id
_entity_poly.type
_entity_poly.pdbx_seq_one_letter_code
_entity_poly.pdbx_strand_id
1 'polypeptide(L)'
;MLSLKSSITKQQSIFTKPKQQSKVTSIKVAHLLAKKKKPFIDAEIMQEAMLVAADSLFDDFKNKTEILGAINMLQLSARTATRRIELIASNLEAKLANDVETYEFFSIQLDESIDTVDTAQLVISVKMVFDDFSTKEEFLKIFFR
;
A
#
# COMPACT_ATOMS: atom_id res chain seq x y z
N MET A 1 43.82 9.32 -3.38
CA MET A 1 42.85 8.78 -4.36
C MET A 1 42.05 7.60 -3.81
N LEU A 2 42.68 6.60 -3.16
CA LEU A 2 41.99 5.46 -2.52
C LEU A 2 41.08 5.87 -1.34
N SER A 3 41.53 6.81 -0.49
CA SER A 3 40.74 7.34 0.63
C SER A 3 39.45 8.02 0.18
N LEU A 4 39.54 8.83 -0.87
CA LEU A 4 38.41 9.57 -1.45
C LEU A 4 37.37 8.61 -2.06
N LYS A 5 37.81 7.57 -2.77
CA LYS A 5 36.91 6.50 -3.26
C LYS A 5 36.18 5.82 -2.09
N SER A 6 36.88 5.48 -1.02
CA SER A 6 36.24 4.83 0.15
C SER A 6 35.20 5.71 0.83
N SER A 7 35.45 7.02 0.92
CA SER A 7 34.52 7.98 1.51
C SER A 7 33.28 8.18 0.64
N ILE A 8 33.44 8.25 -0.68
CA ILE A 8 32.32 8.34 -1.64
C ILE A 8 31.47 7.07 -1.58
N THR A 9 32.08 5.88 -1.50
CA THR A 9 31.32 4.62 -1.39
C THR A 9 30.50 4.56 -0.09
N LYS A 10 31.05 5.05 1.03
CA LYS A 10 30.32 5.17 2.31
C LYS A 10 29.18 6.19 2.26
N GLN A 11 29.34 7.28 1.52
CA GLN A 11 28.28 8.27 1.34
C GLN A 11 27.19 7.77 0.38
N GLN A 12 27.56 7.04 -0.67
CA GLN A 12 26.63 6.42 -1.60
C GLN A 12 25.82 5.30 -0.95
N SER A 13 26.36 4.61 0.05
CA SER A 13 25.62 3.57 0.78
C SER A 13 24.44 4.12 1.61
N ILE A 14 24.46 5.42 1.94
CA ILE A 14 23.33 6.10 2.59
C ILE A 14 22.18 6.32 1.59
N PHE A 15 22.51 6.49 0.31
CA PHE A 15 21.56 6.61 -0.79
C PHE A 15 21.24 5.28 -1.50
N THR A 16 21.72 4.15 -0.98
CA THR A 16 21.34 2.85 -1.53
C THR A 16 19.82 2.72 -1.43
N LYS A 17 19.18 2.63 -2.60
CA LYS A 17 17.76 2.36 -2.72
C LYS A 17 17.41 1.17 -1.82
N PRO A 18 16.34 1.24 -1.01
CA PRO A 18 15.85 0.04 -0.32
C PRO A 18 15.72 -1.07 -1.37
N LYS A 19 16.21 -2.28 -1.06
CA LYS A 19 16.04 -3.44 -1.96
C LYS A 19 14.60 -3.45 -2.45
N GLN A 20 14.39 -3.58 -3.76
CA GLN A 20 13.07 -3.51 -4.41
C GLN A 20 12.01 -4.36 -3.68
N GLN A 21 12.46 -5.49 -3.10
CA GLN A 21 11.66 -6.36 -2.24
C GLN A 21 11.07 -5.67 -0.99
N SER A 22 11.83 -4.83 -0.27
CA SER A 22 11.34 -4.10 0.92
C SER A 22 10.21 -3.13 0.56
N LYS A 23 10.34 -2.44 -0.59
CA LYS A 23 9.28 -1.56 -1.11
C LYS A 23 8.01 -2.37 -1.41
N VAL A 24 8.11 -3.47 -2.14
CA VAL A 24 6.96 -4.33 -2.47
C VAL A 24 6.30 -4.87 -1.21
N THR A 25 7.08 -5.35 -0.24
CA THR A 25 6.55 -5.83 1.04
C THR A 25 5.82 -4.73 1.80
N SER A 26 6.39 -3.52 1.93
CA SER A 26 5.71 -2.40 2.61
C SER A 26 4.38 -2.01 1.96
N ILE A 27 4.29 -2.08 0.63
CA ILE A 27 3.04 -1.84 -0.12
C ILE A 27 1.99 -2.91 0.24
N LYS A 28 2.40 -4.19 0.27
CA LYS A 28 1.50 -5.30 0.62
C LYS A 28 0.98 -5.18 2.05
N VAL A 29 1.83 -4.84 3.01
CA VAL A 29 1.44 -4.65 4.41
C VAL A 29 0.46 -3.48 4.55
N ALA A 30 0.76 -2.33 3.95
CA ALA A 30 -0.13 -1.17 3.96
C ALA A 30 -1.50 -1.50 3.34
N HIS A 31 -1.51 -2.18 2.19
CA HIS A 31 -2.74 -2.62 1.53
C HIS A 31 -3.56 -3.59 2.41
N LEU A 32 -2.90 -4.52 3.10
CA LEU A 32 -3.56 -5.43 4.03
C LEU A 32 -4.23 -4.67 5.18
N LEU A 33 -3.54 -3.69 5.77
CA LEU A 33 -4.09 -2.85 6.85
C LEU A 33 -5.33 -2.08 6.36
N ALA A 34 -5.23 -1.43 5.19
CA ALA A 34 -6.35 -0.70 4.59
C ALA A 34 -7.54 -1.64 4.33
N LYS A 35 -7.32 -2.82 3.75
CA LYS A 35 -8.36 -3.82 3.47
C LYS A 35 -9.04 -4.32 4.75
N LYS A 36 -8.31 -4.37 5.87
CA LYS A 36 -8.82 -4.78 7.18
C LYS A 36 -9.32 -3.62 8.03
N LYS A 37 -9.37 -2.39 7.47
CA LYS A 37 -9.76 -1.15 8.16
C LYS A 37 -8.97 -0.94 9.47
N LYS A 38 -7.68 -1.28 9.46
CA LYS A 38 -6.79 -1.11 10.61
C LYS A 38 -6.01 0.20 10.49
N PRO A 39 -5.78 0.90 11.61
CA PRO A 39 -4.90 2.08 11.64
C PRO A 39 -3.52 1.77 11.07
N PHE A 40 -2.94 2.72 10.33
CA PHE A 40 -1.59 2.53 9.79
C PHE A 40 -0.49 2.59 10.85
N ILE A 41 -0.79 3.09 12.05
CA ILE A 41 0.13 3.00 13.19
C ILE A 41 0.34 1.54 13.64
N ASP A 42 -0.64 0.65 13.39
CA ASP A 42 -0.50 -0.78 13.67
C ASP A 42 0.60 -1.43 12.84
N ALA A 43 1.03 -0.82 11.73
CA ALA A 43 2.13 -1.32 10.90
C ALA A 43 3.46 -1.39 11.67
N GLU A 44 3.69 -0.45 12.59
CA GLU A 44 4.89 -0.42 13.46
C GLU A 44 4.80 -1.53 14.50
N ILE A 45 3.62 -1.72 15.12
CA ILE A 45 3.35 -2.83 16.06
C ILE A 45 3.54 -4.19 15.37
N MET A 46 3.08 -4.34 14.12
CA MET A 46 3.30 -5.56 13.34
C MET A 46 4.78 -5.83 13.10
N GLN A 47 5.59 -4.79 12.88
CA GLN A 47 7.03 -4.93 12.69
C GLN A 47 7.70 -5.42 13.99
N GLU A 48 7.34 -4.82 15.13
CA GLU A 48 7.82 -5.26 16.45
C GLU A 48 7.44 -6.70 16.74
N ALA A 49 6.17 -7.08 16.48
CA ALA A 49 5.70 -8.45 16.65
C ALA A 49 6.46 -9.44 15.76
N MET A 50 6.77 -9.06 14.51
CA MET A 50 7.60 -9.88 13.62
C MET A 50 9.02 -10.06 14.15
N LEU A 51 9.62 -9.03 14.75
CA LEU A 51 10.96 -9.11 15.34
C LEU A 51 10.97 -10.04 16.56
N VAL A 52 10.00 -9.90 17.47
CA VAL A 52 9.87 -10.77 18.65
C VAL A 52 9.67 -12.24 18.25
N ALA A 53 8.77 -12.48 17.29
CA ALA A 53 8.51 -13.82 16.78
C ALA A 53 9.74 -14.40 16.07
N ALA A 54 10.42 -13.61 15.23
CA ALA A 54 11.61 -14.07 14.52
C ALA A 54 12.78 -14.36 15.47
N ASP A 55 12.97 -13.53 16.49
CA ASP A 55 14.02 -13.74 17.50
C ASP A 55 13.80 -15.03 18.28
N SER A 56 12.54 -15.33 18.62
CA SER A 56 12.16 -16.53 19.39
C SER A 56 12.10 -17.81 18.54
N LEU A 57 11.54 -17.75 17.32
CA LEU A 57 11.31 -18.93 16.48
C LEU A 57 12.55 -19.37 15.70
N PHE A 58 13.46 -18.44 15.41
CA PHE A 58 14.64 -18.69 14.58
C PHE A 58 15.94 -18.61 15.38
N ASP A 59 15.90 -18.83 16.69
CA ASP A 59 17.08 -18.68 17.57
C ASP A 59 18.23 -19.60 17.14
N ASP A 60 17.92 -20.85 16.80
CA ASP A 60 18.89 -21.87 16.35
C ASP A 60 19.27 -21.77 14.86
N PHE A 61 18.70 -20.80 14.11
CA PHE A 61 18.89 -20.72 12.67
C PHE A 61 20.15 -19.91 12.33
N LYS A 62 21.01 -20.47 11.46
CA LYS A 62 22.25 -19.80 11.01
C LYS A 62 22.00 -18.44 10.33
N ASN A 63 20.83 -18.24 9.75
CA ASN A 63 20.44 -17.02 9.04
C ASN A 63 19.58 -16.06 9.89
N LYS A 64 19.47 -16.26 11.22
CA LYS A 64 18.72 -15.39 12.14
C LYS A 64 18.98 -13.90 11.92
N THR A 65 20.26 -13.52 11.90
CA THR A 65 20.69 -12.12 11.74
C THR A 65 20.24 -11.52 10.41
N GLU A 66 20.23 -12.31 9.34
CA GLU A 66 19.77 -11.86 8.02
C GLU A 66 18.26 -11.64 8.00
N ILE A 67 17.50 -12.53 8.66
CA ILE A 67 16.04 -12.42 8.78
C ILE A 67 15.67 -11.17 9.58
N LEU A 68 16.27 -11.00 10.78
CA LEU A 68 16.03 -9.83 11.62
C LEU A 68 16.46 -8.53 10.91
N GLY A 69 17.59 -8.55 10.20
CA GLY A 69 18.03 -7.42 9.38
C GLY A 69 17.02 -7.09 8.27
N ALA A 70 16.47 -8.09 7.59
CA ALA A 70 15.46 -7.90 6.56
C ALA A 70 14.16 -7.28 7.11
N ILE A 71 13.70 -7.72 8.28
CA ILE A 71 12.51 -7.16 8.95
C ILE A 71 12.77 -5.71 9.38
N ASN A 72 13.93 -5.41 9.97
CA ASN A 72 14.31 -4.05 10.37
C ASN A 72 14.42 -3.08 9.18
N MET A 73 14.81 -3.57 8.00
CA MET A 73 14.86 -2.76 6.77
C MET A 73 13.49 -2.48 6.16
N LEU A 74 12.39 -3.06 6.68
CA LEU A 74 11.05 -2.72 6.24
C LEU A 74 10.68 -1.33 6.76
N GLN A 75 10.34 -0.43 5.84
CA GLN A 75 9.80 0.87 6.20
C GLN A 75 8.29 0.75 6.39
N LEU A 76 7.87 0.55 7.64
CA LEU A 76 6.46 0.36 8.01
C LEU A 76 5.89 1.50 8.87
N SER A 77 6.56 2.64 8.94
CA SER A 77 6.00 3.77 9.69
C SER A 77 4.63 4.17 9.17
N ALA A 78 3.77 4.72 10.03
CA ALA A 78 2.41 5.15 9.64
C ALA A 78 2.45 6.07 8.41
N ARG A 79 3.41 7.01 8.38
CA ARG A 79 3.65 7.90 7.22
C ARG A 79 4.01 7.14 5.95
N THR A 80 4.84 6.10 6.06
CA THR A 80 5.21 5.28 4.91
C THR A 80 4.02 4.50 4.39
N ALA A 81 3.24 3.89 5.28
CA ALA A 81 2.02 3.17 4.94
C ALA A 81 0.99 4.08 4.24
N THR A 82 0.76 5.31 4.74
CA THR A 82 -0.07 6.32 4.05
C THR A 82 0.40 6.54 2.62
N ARG A 83 1.69 6.83 2.43
CA ARG A 83 2.25 7.05 1.09
C ARG A 83 2.14 5.82 0.18
N ARG A 84 2.19 4.61 0.74
CA ARG A 84 1.96 3.38 -0.04
C ARG A 84 0.51 3.28 -0.49
N ILE A 85 -0.45 3.64 0.35
CA ILE A 85 -1.86 3.65 -0.01
C ILE A 85 -2.17 4.73 -1.04
N GLU A 86 -1.62 5.93 -0.90
CA GLU A 86 -1.73 6.99 -1.92
C GLU A 86 -1.20 6.50 -3.27
N LEU A 87 -0.04 5.83 -3.29
CA LEU A 87 0.50 5.25 -4.52
C LEU A 87 -0.42 4.20 -5.15
N ILE A 88 -1.07 3.36 -4.32
CA ILE A 88 -2.07 2.39 -4.80
C ILE A 88 -3.28 3.13 -5.38
N ALA A 89 -3.78 4.15 -4.68
CA ALA A 89 -4.92 4.96 -5.10
C ALA A 89 -4.65 5.64 -6.45
N SER A 90 -3.52 6.34 -6.61
CA SER A 90 -3.15 6.97 -7.89
C SER A 90 -3.02 5.96 -9.03
N ASN A 91 -2.54 4.75 -8.74
CA ASN A 91 -2.47 3.70 -9.75
C ASN A 91 -3.85 3.13 -10.11
N LEU A 92 -4.80 3.08 -9.16
CA LEU A 92 -6.19 2.72 -9.44
C LEU A 92 -6.90 3.80 -10.25
N GLU A 93 -6.69 5.08 -9.92
CA GLU A 93 -7.21 6.22 -10.68
C GLU A 93 -6.71 6.21 -12.13
N ALA A 94 -5.41 5.98 -12.34
CA ALA A 94 -4.85 5.90 -13.69
C ALA A 94 -5.43 4.72 -14.49
N LYS A 95 -5.67 3.57 -13.84
CA LYS A 95 -6.33 2.44 -14.49
C LYS A 95 -7.78 2.76 -14.86
N LEU A 96 -8.52 3.35 -13.94
CA LEU A 96 -9.89 3.77 -14.19
C LEU A 96 -9.98 4.79 -15.32
N ALA A 97 -9.04 5.74 -15.40
CA ALA A 97 -8.97 6.69 -16.51
C ALA A 97 -8.78 5.97 -17.86
N ASN A 98 -7.90 4.97 -17.93
CA ASN A 98 -7.73 4.17 -19.13
C ASN A 98 -9.00 3.36 -19.46
N ASP A 99 -9.68 2.79 -18.46
CA ASP A 99 -10.92 2.06 -18.67
C ASP A 99 -12.04 2.96 -19.21
N VAL A 100 -12.06 4.23 -18.76
CA VAL A 100 -12.98 5.27 -19.25
C VAL A 100 -12.73 5.61 -20.73
N GLU A 101 -11.52 5.40 -21.24
CA GLU A 101 -11.21 5.59 -22.66
C GLU A 101 -11.61 4.40 -23.54
N THR A 102 -11.84 3.22 -22.95
CA THR A 102 -12.00 1.96 -23.70
C THR A 102 -13.35 1.27 -23.53
N TYR A 103 -14.23 1.73 -22.63
CA TYR A 103 -15.55 1.11 -22.46
C TYR A 103 -16.47 1.34 -23.67
N GLU A 104 -17.37 0.38 -23.91
CA GLU A 104 -18.45 0.48 -24.92
C GLU A 104 -19.74 1.02 -24.29
N PHE A 105 -20.09 0.52 -23.10
CA PHE A 105 -21.26 0.97 -22.35
C PHE A 105 -20.93 1.18 -20.89
N PHE A 106 -21.67 2.07 -20.23
CA PHE A 106 -21.58 2.27 -18.79
C PHE A 106 -22.95 2.50 -18.16
N SER A 107 -23.02 2.28 -16.86
CA SER A 107 -24.13 2.67 -15.99
C SER A 107 -23.57 3.23 -14.68
N ILE A 108 -24.31 4.13 -14.05
CA ILE A 108 -23.94 4.75 -12.77
C ILE A 108 -24.98 4.36 -11.73
N GLN A 109 -24.51 3.95 -10.56
CA GLN A 109 -25.33 3.73 -9.37
C GLN A 109 -25.10 4.86 -8.37
N LEU A 110 -26.20 5.41 -7.86
CA LEU A 110 -26.24 6.41 -6.81
C LEU A 110 -26.94 5.79 -5.61
N ASP A 111 -26.21 5.65 -4.50
CA ASP A 111 -26.73 5.06 -3.25
C ASP A 111 -26.61 6.07 -2.12
N GLU A 112 -27.75 6.50 -1.57
CA GLU A 112 -27.82 7.45 -0.46
C GLU A 112 -28.10 6.70 0.84
N SER A 113 -27.24 6.89 1.83
CA SER A 113 -27.41 6.34 3.18
C SER A 113 -27.28 7.46 4.22
N ILE A 114 -27.82 7.23 5.41
CA ILE A 114 -27.71 8.16 6.54
C ILE A 114 -26.83 7.49 7.58
N ASP A 115 -25.79 8.18 8.04
CA ASP A 115 -24.90 7.63 9.07
C ASP A 115 -25.48 7.78 10.48
N THR A 116 -24.76 7.25 11.47
CA THR A 116 -25.20 7.25 12.87
C THR A 116 -25.28 8.64 13.50
N VAL A 117 -24.78 9.68 12.81
CA VAL A 117 -24.83 11.08 13.25
C VAL A 117 -25.72 11.93 12.34
N ASP A 118 -26.64 11.29 11.60
CA ASP A 118 -27.62 11.93 10.72
C ASP A 118 -26.99 12.73 9.56
N THR A 119 -25.76 12.37 9.15
CA THR A 119 -25.13 12.92 7.94
C THR A 119 -25.50 12.04 6.76
N ALA A 120 -26.10 12.64 5.73
CA ALA A 120 -26.41 11.93 4.49
C ALA A 120 -25.13 11.72 3.68
N GLN A 121 -24.92 10.48 3.26
CA GLN A 121 -23.76 10.02 2.49
C GLN A 121 -24.24 9.49 1.14
N LEU A 122 -23.84 10.14 0.05
CA LEU A 122 -24.15 9.72 -1.32
C LEU A 122 -22.92 9.04 -1.94
N VAL A 123 -23.04 7.75 -2.24
CA VAL A 123 -22.03 6.94 -2.91
C VAL A 123 -22.34 6.86 -4.41
N ILE A 124 -21.31 7.08 -5.23
CA ILE A 124 -21.37 6.97 -6.69
C ILE A 124 -20.45 5.84 -7.13
N SER A 125 -21.01 4.86 -7.83
CA SER A 125 -20.28 3.75 -8.46
C SER A 125 -20.57 3.71 -9.95
N VAL A 126 -19.61 3.25 -10.74
CA VAL A 126 -19.76 3.04 -12.19
C VAL A 126 -19.60 1.57 -12.51
N LYS A 127 -20.44 1.07 -13.41
CA LYS A 127 -20.30 -0.25 -14.03
C LYS A 127 -20.09 -0.08 -15.52
N MET A 128 -18.97 -0.58 -16.03
CA MET A 128 -18.53 -0.50 -17.42
C MET A 128 -18.62 -1.87 -18.09
N VAL A 129 -18.88 -1.86 -19.40
CA VAL A 129 -18.86 -3.03 -20.30
C VAL A 129 -17.91 -2.72 -21.43
N PHE A 130 -16.98 -3.65 -21.72
CA PHE A 130 -15.97 -3.51 -22.76
C PHE A 130 -16.36 -4.29 -24.03
N ASP A 131 -15.56 -4.13 -25.08
CA ASP A 131 -15.73 -4.76 -26.39
C ASP A 131 -15.76 -6.30 -26.34
N ASP A 132 -14.97 -6.88 -25.44
CA ASP A 132 -14.91 -8.31 -25.15
C ASP A 132 -16.06 -8.82 -24.25
N PHE A 133 -17.06 -7.97 -23.99
CA PHE A 133 -18.17 -8.19 -23.06
C PHE A 133 -17.76 -8.42 -21.60
N SER A 134 -16.49 -8.16 -21.25
CA SER A 134 -16.09 -8.11 -19.85
C SER A 134 -16.76 -6.94 -19.15
N THR A 135 -16.99 -7.08 -17.85
CA THR A 135 -17.64 -6.04 -17.04
C THR A 135 -16.77 -5.69 -15.86
N LYS A 136 -16.78 -4.41 -15.49
CA LYS A 136 -16.02 -3.89 -14.36
C LYS A 136 -16.87 -2.90 -13.58
N GLU A 137 -16.86 -3.02 -12.26
CA GLU A 137 -17.54 -2.12 -11.36
C GLU A 137 -16.52 -1.45 -10.43
N GLU A 138 -16.58 -0.13 -10.32
CA GLU A 138 -15.64 0.67 -9.52
C GLU A 138 -16.36 1.78 -8.76
N PHE A 139 -15.86 2.09 -7.57
CA PHE A 139 -16.31 3.22 -6.77
C PHE A 139 -15.66 4.51 -7.28
N LEU A 140 -16.48 5.55 -7.53
CA LEU A 140 -16.00 6.83 -8.02
C LEU A 140 -15.79 7.85 -6.91
N LYS A 141 -16.84 8.08 -6.11
CA LYS A 141 -16.83 9.18 -5.14
C LYS A 141 -17.91 9.01 -4.07
N ILE A 142 -17.65 9.58 -2.91
CA ILE A 142 -18.62 9.80 -1.84
C ILE A 142 -18.79 11.30 -1.60
N PHE A 143 -20.03 11.73 -1.41
CA PHE A 143 -20.38 13.08 -0.98
C PHE A 143 -21.02 13.02 0.41
N PHE A 144 -20.71 14.01 1.25
CA PHE A 144 -21.31 14.21 2.57
C PHE A 144 -22.14 15.48 2.51
N ARG A 145 -23.38 15.44 2.99
CA ARG A 145 -24.31 16.58 3.03
C ARG A 145 -24.60 17.01 4.44
#